data_AF-A0A6N9VGK3-F1
#
_entry.id   AF-A0A6N9VGK3-F1
#
_cell.length_a   1.000
_cell.length_b   1.000
_cell.length_c   1.000
_cell.angle_alpha   90.00
_cell.angle_beta   90.00
_cell.angle_gamma   90.00
#
_symmetry.space_group_name_H-M   'P 1'
#
loop_
_entity.id
_entity.type
_entity.pdbx_description
1 polymer ?
#
loop_
_entity_poly.entity_id
_entity_poly.type
_entity_poly.pdbx_seq_one_letter_code
_entity_poly.pdbx_strand_id
1 'polypeptide(L)'
;MTMTESAPVRGAADLPVTDVEILWERLARVEQRVRHAVAARRATDPEPDDPYRGQYLTPEAVERVLESRDAFAPVPEGSYVTESAPTGSRLARLAGSFGLVALDVELLLVAMAPDIDARFERLYGYLNDDLTRRRPAIGLALELCGLPAAGSGRFRFQPSAPLVAGGLLEIGDPERPLLSRTLRVPDRVTAHLLGDDEPDGRLRGLVHVPAPGGEPDDPLSGGEPDDQPEAHRIAAALATG
;
A
#
# COMPACT_ATOMS: atom_id res chain seq x y z
N MET A 1 5.22 33.38 -54.27
CA MET A 1 3.95 33.18 -53.55
C MET A 1 4.19 32.10 -52.53
N THR A 2 4.34 32.51 -51.28
CA THR A 2 4.63 31.69 -50.10
C THR A 2 3.42 30.83 -49.75
N MET A 3 3.54 29.50 -49.84
CA MET A 3 2.60 28.58 -49.19
C MET A 3 3.31 27.91 -48.01
N THR A 4 3.00 28.46 -46.83
CA THR A 4 3.20 27.83 -45.54
C THR A 4 2.11 26.78 -45.40
N GLU A 5 2.44 25.49 -45.55
CA GLU A 5 1.49 24.42 -45.23
C GLU A 5 1.92 23.75 -43.92
N SER A 6 1.00 23.88 -42.97
CA SER A 6 1.13 23.55 -41.57
C SER A 6 1.39 22.06 -41.36
N ALA A 7 2.42 21.73 -40.61
CA ALA A 7 2.64 20.37 -40.14
C ALA A 7 1.45 19.91 -39.28
N PRO A 8 1.02 18.64 -39.38
CA PRO A 8 -0.06 18.13 -38.57
C PRO A 8 0.39 18.07 -37.11
N VAL A 9 -0.39 18.69 -36.24
CA VAL A 9 -0.37 18.49 -34.78
C VAL A 9 -0.46 16.99 -34.53
N ARG A 10 0.68 16.38 -34.17
CA ARG A 10 0.77 14.96 -33.86
C ARG A 10 0.01 14.70 -32.57
N GLY A 11 -1.10 13.98 -32.71
CA GLY A 11 -1.58 12.99 -31.77
C GLY A 11 -2.03 13.51 -30.41
N ALA A 12 -3.33 13.80 -30.30
CA ALA A 12 -4.08 13.35 -29.14
C ALA A 12 -3.97 11.82 -29.11
N ALA A 13 -2.89 11.31 -28.52
CA ALA A 13 -2.71 9.89 -28.31
C ALA A 13 -3.80 9.45 -27.32
N ASP A 14 -4.74 8.66 -27.83
CA ASP A 14 -5.47 7.61 -27.13
C ASP A 14 -5.03 7.48 -25.66
N LEU A 15 -5.75 8.14 -24.75
CA LEU A 15 -5.41 8.11 -23.33
C LEU A 15 -5.53 6.65 -22.88
N PRO A 16 -4.41 5.96 -22.59
CA PRO A 16 -4.48 4.59 -22.11
C PRO A 16 -5.31 4.59 -20.82
N VAL A 17 -6.08 3.52 -20.58
CA VAL A 17 -6.76 3.25 -19.29
C VAL A 17 -5.89 3.78 -18.16
N THR A 18 -6.36 4.82 -17.48
CA THR A 18 -5.48 5.69 -16.70
C THR A 18 -4.90 4.89 -15.52
N ASP A 19 -3.63 5.12 -15.16
CA ASP A 19 -2.97 4.45 -14.01
C ASP A 19 -3.85 4.42 -12.74
N VAL A 20 -4.68 5.46 -12.58
CA VAL A 20 -5.65 5.64 -11.51
C VAL A 20 -6.85 4.69 -11.63
N GLU A 21 -7.36 4.41 -12.83
CA GLU A 21 -8.44 3.42 -13.04
C GLU A 21 -8.00 2.01 -12.63
N ILE A 22 -6.75 1.65 -12.96
CA ILE A 22 -6.13 0.40 -12.50
C ILE A 22 -6.10 0.36 -10.97
N LEU A 23 -5.67 1.46 -10.34
CA LEU A 23 -5.64 1.55 -8.88
C LEU A 23 -7.04 1.40 -8.26
N TRP A 24 -8.06 2.04 -8.84
CA TRP A 24 -9.45 1.92 -8.38
C TRP A 24 -9.97 0.50 -8.52
N GLU A 25 -9.68 -0.19 -9.62
CA GLU A 25 -10.06 -1.60 -9.78
C GLU A 25 -9.45 -2.48 -8.68
N ARG A 26 -8.18 -2.23 -8.36
CA ARG A 26 -7.48 -2.96 -7.29
C ARG A 26 -8.06 -2.66 -5.91
N LEU A 27 -8.42 -1.41 -5.62
CA LEU A 27 -9.08 -1.03 -4.38
C LEU A 27 -10.51 -1.59 -4.29
N ALA A 28 -11.25 -1.67 -5.39
CA ALA A 28 -12.56 -2.34 -5.41
C ALA A 28 -12.46 -3.81 -4.99
N ARG A 29 -11.36 -4.48 -5.34
CA ARG A 29 -11.07 -5.86 -4.86
C ARG A 29 -10.72 -5.89 -3.37
N VAL A 30 -10.05 -4.87 -2.83
CA VAL A 30 -9.90 -4.71 -1.36
C VAL A 30 -11.27 -4.58 -0.71
N GLU A 31 -12.15 -3.72 -1.24
CA GLU A 31 -13.52 -3.55 -0.74
C GLU A 31 -14.29 -4.87 -0.73
N GLN A 32 -14.21 -5.67 -1.81
CA GLN A 32 -14.89 -6.96 -1.88
C GLN A 32 -14.41 -7.93 -0.80
N ARG A 33 -13.11 -7.96 -0.50
CA ARG A 33 -12.55 -8.79 0.59
C ARG A 33 -13.04 -8.33 1.95
N VAL A 34 -13.09 -7.01 2.17
CA VAL A 34 -13.64 -6.41 3.40
C VAL A 34 -15.12 -6.77 3.56
N ARG A 35 -15.93 -6.69 2.50
CA ARG A 35 -17.35 -7.08 2.53
C ARG A 35 -17.52 -8.55 2.93
N HIS A 36 -16.71 -9.45 2.38
CA HIS A 36 -16.72 -10.86 2.78
C HIS A 36 -16.32 -11.04 4.25
N ALA A 37 -15.26 -10.38 4.71
CA ALA A 37 -14.81 -10.47 6.10
C ALA A 37 -15.86 -9.93 7.09
N VAL A 38 -16.54 -8.83 6.74
CA VAL A 38 -17.66 -8.28 7.53
C VAL A 38 -18.85 -9.23 7.53
N ALA A 39 -19.23 -9.78 6.37
CA ALA A 39 -20.33 -10.73 6.28
C ALA A 39 -20.06 -12.01 7.10
N ALA A 40 -18.82 -12.51 7.05
CA ALA A 40 -18.38 -13.66 7.84
C ALA A 40 -18.47 -13.38 9.34
N ARG A 41 -17.98 -12.22 9.81
CA ARG A 41 -18.13 -11.82 11.23
C ARG A 41 -19.60 -11.64 11.62
N ARG A 42 -20.42 -10.98 10.79
CA ARG A 42 -21.85 -10.77 11.08
C ARG A 42 -22.66 -12.05 11.17
N ALA A 43 -22.31 -13.09 10.41
CA ALA A 43 -23.00 -14.38 10.47
C ALA A 43 -22.89 -15.05 11.84
N THR A 44 -21.85 -14.73 12.61
CA THR A 44 -21.56 -15.28 13.94
C THR A 44 -21.77 -14.26 15.06
N ASP A 45 -22.16 -13.02 14.74
CA ASP A 45 -22.19 -11.91 15.69
C ASP A 45 -23.63 -11.43 15.96
N PRO A 46 -24.17 -11.69 17.16
CA PRO A 46 -25.53 -11.28 17.52
C PRO A 46 -25.67 -9.77 17.80
N GLU A 47 -24.58 -9.04 18.06
CA GLU A 47 -24.60 -7.61 18.45
C GLU A 47 -23.60 -6.77 17.63
N PRO A 48 -23.85 -6.58 16.32
CA PRO A 48 -22.93 -5.88 15.42
C PRO A 48 -22.77 -4.38 15.72
N ASP A 49 -23.73 -3.77 16.41
CA ASP A 49 -23.77 -2.33 16.70
C ASP A 49 -23.47 -1.98 18.18
N ASP A 50 -22.87 -2.91 18.95
CA ASP A 50 -22.51 -2.66 20.36
C ASP A 50 -21.54 -1.47 20.50
N PRO A 51 -21.94 -0.37 21.17
CA PRO A 51 -21.08 0.80 21.37
C PRO A 51 -19.88 0.55 22.30
N TYR A 52 -19.89 -0.54 23.08
CA TYR A 52 -18.81 -0.92 24.00
C TYR A 52 -17.91 -2.05 23.47
N ARG A 53 -18.00 -2.37 22.17
CA ARG A 53 -17.18 -3.39 21.52
C ARG A 53 -15.69 -3.20 21.85
N GLY A 54 -15.06 -4.28 22.34
CA GLY A 54 -13.65 -4.30 22.74
C GLY A 54 -13.34 -3.66 24.11
N GLN A 55 -14.32 -3.06 24.81
CA GLN A 55 -14.11 -2.43 26.13
C GLN A 55 -14.39 -3.38 27.31
N TYR A 56 -15.28 -4.36 27.11
CA TYR A 56 -15.62 -5.37 28.11
C TYR A 56 -15.62 -6.76 27.48
N LEU A 57 -15.07 -7.74 28.20
CA LEU A 57 -15.07 -9.14 27.78
C LEU A 57 -16.22 -9.87 28.48
N THR A 58 -17.37 -9.97 27.81
CA THR A 58 -18.51 -10.74 28.30
C THR A 58 -18.26 -12.24 28.13
N PRO A 59 -18.95 -13.14 28.87
CA PRO A 59 -18.85 -14.58 28.64
C PRO A 59 -19.11 -14.97 27.18
N GLU A 60 -20.10 -14.35 26.54
CA GLU A 60 -20.40 -14.57 25.12
C GLU A 60 -19.25 -14.08 24.22
N ALA A 61 -18.58 -12.99 24.58
CA ALA A 61 -17.38 -12.54 23.88
C ALA A 61 -16.19 -13.51 24.06
N VAL A 62 -16.05 -14.15 25.23
CA VAL A 62 -15.05 -15.21 25.43
C VAL A 62 -15.32 -16.39 24.52
N GLU A 63 -16.56 -16.89 24.50
CA GLU A 63 -16.93 -18.01 23.63
C GLU A 63 -16.69 -17.65 22.15
N ARG A 64 -17.02 -16.43 21.72
CA ARG A 64 -16.67 -15.95 20.37
C ARG A 64 -15.17 -15.99 20.08
N VAL A 65 -14.32 -15.64 21.04
CA VAL A 65 -12.86 -15.72 20.87
C VAL A 65 -12.41 -17.19 20.76
N LEU A 66 -13.01 -18.10 21.51
CA LEU A 66 -12.71 -19.54 21.45
C LEU A 66 -13.23 -20.21 20.17
N GLU A 67 -14.37 -19.76 19.66
CA GLU A 67 -14.94 -20.20 18.36
C GLU A 67 -14.26 -19.51 17.17
N SER A 68 -13.55 -18.40 17.41
CA SER A 68 -12.81 -17.69 16.38
C SER A 68 -11.73 -18.57 15.79
N ARG A 69 -11.37 -18.28 14.54
CA ARG A 69 -10.48 -19.14 13.78
C ARG A 69 -9.06 -19.07 14.35
N ASP A 70 -8.52 -20.22 14.69
CA ASP A 70 -7.16 -20.35 15.17
C ASP A 70 -6.15 -19.78 14.16
N ALA A 71 -5.07 -19.21 14.69
CA ALA A 71 -4.00 -18.57 13.91
C ALA A 71 -3.36 -19.50 12.84
N PHE A 72 -3.57 -20.81 12.96
CA PHE A 72 -2.98 -21.86 12.14
C PHE A 72 -3.80 -22.22 10.91
N ALA A 73 -5.11 -21.95 10.91
CA ALA A 73 -5.99 -22.36 9.83
C ALA A 73 -5.88 -21.40 8.62
N PRO A 74 -5.69 -21.91 7.38
CA PRO A 74 -5.71 -21.07 6.18
C PRO A 74 -7.10 -20.47 6.01
N VAL A 75 -7.21 -19.20 5.62
CA VAL A 75 -8.52 -18.56 5.40
C VAL A 75 -9.26 -19.29 4.27
N PRO A 76 -10.55 -19.72 4.46
CA PRO A 76 -11.23 -20.54 3.47
C PRO A 76 -11.14 -19.85 2.11
N GLU A 77 -10.62 -20.60 1.15
CA GLU A 77 -10.30 -20.12 -0.18
C GLU A 77 -11.55 -19.58 -0.87
N GLY A 78 -11.42 -18.41 -1.51
CA GLY A 78 -12.50 -17.87 -2.33
C GLY A 78 -12.50 -16.38 -2.67
N SER A 79 -11.60 -15.52 -2.13
CA SER A 79 -11.73 -14.07 -2.41
C SER A 79 -10.47 -13.24 -2.65
N TYR A 80 -9.26 -13.79 -2.57
CA TYR A 80 -8.05 -13.04 -2.94
C TYR A 80 -7.33 -13.76 -4.09
N VAL A 81 -7.58 -13.27 -5.31
CA VAL A 81 -6.73 -13.61 -6.45
C VAL A 81 -5.60 -12.59 -6.44
N THR A 82 -4.41 -13.07 -6.12
CA THR A 82 -3.19 -12.28 -6.23
C THR A 82 -2.88 -12.10 -7.72
N GLU A 83 -3.33 -10.99 -8.28
CA GLU A 83 -3.14 -10.66 -9.70
C GLU A 83 -1.97 -9.69 -9.85
N SER A 84 -1.18 -9.80 -10.92
CA SER A 84 -0.18 -8.77 -11.23
C SER A 84 -0.88 -7.53 -11.77
N ALA A 85 -0.36 -6.34 -11.46
CA ALA A 85 -0.81 -5.13 -12.14
C ALA A 85 -0.45 -5.20 -13.65
N PRO A 86 -1.23 -4.58 -14.55
CA PRO A 86 -0.91 -4.51 -15.97
C PRO A 86 0.49 -3.95 -16.21
N THR A 87 1.23 -4.57 -17.14
CA THR A 87 2.59 -4.16 -17.50
C THR A 87 2.60 -2.69 -17.93
N GLY A 88 3.53 -1.91 -17.38
CA GLY A 88 3.68 -0.49 -17.69
C GLY A 88 2.86 0.45 -16.80
N SER A 89 1.88 -0.05 -16.04
CA SER A 89 1.17 0.76 -15.06
C SER A 89 2.10 1.28 -13.97
N ARG A 90 1.76 2.40 -13.36
CA ARG A 90 2.51 2.99 -12.24
C ARG A 90 2.67 2.02 -11.07
N LEU A 91 1.62 1.26 -10.76
CA LEU A 91 1.67 0.22 -9.73
C LEU A 91 2.65 -0.91 -10.11
N ALA A 92 2.67 -1.33 -11.38
CA ALA A 92 3.64 -2.31 -11.87
C ALA A 92 5.09 -1.78 -11.85
N ARG A 93 5.30 -0.49 -12.17
CA ARG A 93 6.61 0.16 -12.08
C ARG A 93 7.09 0.21 -10.63
N LEU A 94 6.24 0.65 -9.70
CA LEU A 94 6.54 0.64 -8.26
C LEU A 94 6.93 -0.77 -7.79
N ALA A 95 6.13 -1.78 -8.15
CA ALA A 95 6.41 -3.16 -7.79
C ALA A 95 7.77 -3.63 -8.34
N GLY A 96 8.08 -3.32 -9.60
CA GLY A 96 9.36 -3.66 -10.22
C GLY A 96 10.55 -2.98 -9.55
N SER A 97 10.45 -1.68 -9.26
CA SER A 97 11.54 -0.90 -8.65
C SER A 97 11.90 -1.35 -7.24
N PHE A 98 10.91 -1.81 -6.46
CA PHE A 98 11.11 -2.26 -5.09
C PHE A 98 11.20 -3.78 -4.94
N GLY A 99 11.14 -4.55 -6.04
CA GLY A 99 11.16 -6.02 -5.98
C GLY A 99 9.96 -6.62 -5.24
N LEU A 100 8.80 -5.97 -5.33
CA LEU A 100 7.56 -6.42 -4.69
C LEU A 100 7.02 -7.63 -5.44
N VAL A 101 6.68 -8.69 -4.71
CA VAL A 101 5.83 -9.72 -5.29
C VAL A 101 4.36 -9.32 -5.15
N ALA A 102 3.48 -10.01 -5.85
CA ALA A 102 2.08 -9.63 -5.92
C ALA A 102 1.37 -9.61 -4.54
N LEU A 103 1.80 -10.43 -3.56
CA LEU A 103 1.32 -10.32 -2.18
C LEU A 103 1.69 -8.97 -1.53
N ASP A 104 2.90 -8.46 -1.78
CA ASP A 104 3.32 -7.18 -1.19
C ASP A 104 2.45 -6.04 -1.70
N VAL A 105 2.09 -6.09 -2.99
CA VAL A 105 1.15 -5.14 -3.60
C VAL A 105 -0.22 -5.20 -2.93
N GLU A 106 -0.74 -6.41 -2.66
CA GLU A 106 -2.02 -6.56 -1.95
C GLU A 106 -1.98 -5.99 -0.52
N LEU A 107 -0.89 -6.22 0.21
CA LEU A 107 -0.70 -5.66 1.56
C LEU A 107 -0.62 -4.13 1.53
N LEU A 108 0.08 -3.56 0.54
CA LEU A 108 0.16 -2.11 0.33
C LEU A 108 -1.23 -1.50 0.07
N LEU A 109 -2.03 -2.13 -0.79
CA LEU A 109 -3.38 -1.67 -1.12
C LEU A 109 -4.33 -1.72 0.08
N VAL A 110 -4.24 -2.77 0.91
CA VAL A 110 -5.01 -2.86 2.17
C VAL A 110 -4.63 -1.71 3.11
N ALA A 111 -3.34 -1.40 3.27
CA ALA A 111 -2.89 -0.32 4.12
C ALA A 111 -3.29 1.08 3.62
N MET A 112 -3.33 1.26 2.29
CA MET A 112 -3.67 2.52 1.62
C MET A 112 -5.17 2.80 1.55
N ALA A 113 -6.02 1.77 1.57
CA ALA A 113 -7.48 1.90 1.42
C ALA A 113 -8.14 3.03 2.26
N PRO A 114 -7.85 3.20 3.57
CA PRO A 114 -8.43 4.28 4.36
C PRO A 114 -7.98 5.69 3.96
N ASP A 115 -6.85 5.83 3.27
CA ASP A 115 -6.39 7.13 2.75
C ASP A 115 -7.17 7.55 1.49
N ILE A 116 -7.78 6.59 0.80
CA ILE A 116 -8.55 6.83 -0.43
C ILE A 116 -10.04 6.95 -0.12
N ASP A 117 -10.56 6.14 0.81
CA ASP A 117 -11.97 6.14 1.17
C ASP A 117 -12.15 5.96 2.68
N ALA A 118 -12.63 7.02 3.34
CA ALA A 118 -12.86 7.05 4.78
C ALA A 118 -13.87 6.01 5.29
N ARG A 119 -14.66 5.37 4.41
CA ARG A 119 -15.51 4.22 4.80
C ARG A 119 -14.67 3.06 5.35
N PHE A 120 -13.45 2.85 4.85
CA PHE A 120 -12.57 1.79 5.33
C PHE A 120 -12.16 2.00 6.80
N GLU A 121 -12.08 3.24 7.30
CA GLU A 121 -11.75 3.48 8.72
C GLU A 121 -12.71 2.76 9.67
N ARG A 122 -14.02 2.89 9.41
CA ARG A 122 -15.07 2.27 10.23
C ARG A 122 -15.12 0.76 10.04
N LEU A 123 -14.94 0.29 8.80
CA LEU A 123 -14.92 -1.13 8.50
C LEU A 123 -13.71 -1.81 9.16
N TYR A 124 -12.54 -1.20 9.13
CA TYR A 124 -11.35 -1.71 9.81
C TYR A 124 -11.49 -1.67 11.32
N GLY A 125 -12.07 -0.62 11.90
CA GLY A 125 -12.40 -0.60 13.32
C GLY A 125 -13.29 -1.77 13.73
N TYR A 126 -14.34 -2.05 12.95
CA TYR A 126 -15.21 -3.21 13.18
C TYR A 126 -14.45 -4.54 13.04
N LEU A 127 -13.65 -4.71 11.97
CA LEU A 127 -12.90 -5.95 11.75
C LEU A 127 -11.78 -6.17 12.79
N ASN A 128 -11.21 -5.09 13.33
CA ASN A 128 -10.24 -5.12 14.42
C ASN A 128 -10.89 -5.36 15.81
N ASP A 129 -12.23 -5.40 15.89
CA ASP A 129 -13.00 -5.41 17.14
C ASP A 129 -12.69 -4.20 18.06
N ASP A 130 -12.27 -3.09 17.46
CA ASP A 130 -11.85 -1.86 18.16
C ASP A 130 -12.10 -0.65 17.26
N LEU A 131 -13.22 0.05 17.50
CA LEU A 131 -13.62 1.22 16.70
C LEU A 131 -12.66 2.42 16.82
N THR A 132 -11.74 2.41 17.79
CA THR A 132 -10.69 3.43 17.89
C THR A 132 -9.58 3.19 16.87
N ARG A 133 -9.45 1.97 16.32
CA ARG A 133 -8.43 1.59 15.33
C ARG A 133 -8.96 1.68 13.91
N ARG A 134 -8.68 2.81 13.29
CA ARG A 134 -9.14 3.16 11.93
C ARG A 134 -8.20 2.70 10.81
N ARG A 135 -7.14 1.98 11.16
CA ARG A 135 -6.11 1.48 10.26
C ARG A 135 -6.05 -0.04 10.36
N PRO A 136 -5.61 -0.74 9.30
CA PRO A 136 -5.48 -2.19 9.39
C PRO A 136 -4.30 -2.54 10.29
N ALA A 137 -4.51 -3.50 11.19
CA ALA A 137 -3.42 -4.17 11.87
C ALA A 137 -2.80 -5.25 10.96
N ILE A 138 -1.57 -5.68 11.25
CA ILE A 138 -0.90 -6.77 10.51
C ILE A 138 -1.78 -8.02 10.41
N GLY A 139 -2.44 -8.42 11.50
CA GLY A 139 -3.34 -9.57 11.50
C GLY A 139 -4.50 -9.42 10.52
N LEU A 140 -5.14 -8.24 10.50
CA LEU A 140 -6.22 -7.94 9.57
C LEU A 140 -5.75 -7.92 8.12
N ALA A 141 -4.56 -7.37 7.84
CA ALA A 141 -4.02 -7.37 6.48
C ALA A 141 -3.73 -8.79 5.97
N LEU A 142 -3.18 -9.65 6.82
CA LEU A 142 -2.99 -11.07 6.50
C LEU A 142 -4.34 -11.77 6.27
N GLU A 143 -5.34 -11.53 7.13
CA GLU A 143 -6.69 -12.09 7.01
C GLU A 143 -7.37 -11.69 5.70
N LEU A 144 -7.31 -10.40 5.34
CA LEU A 144 -7.89 -9.89 4.09
C LEU A 144 -7.15 -10.45 2.87
N CYS A 145 -5.84 -10.69 2.97
CA CYS A 145 -5.06 -11.43 1.97
C CYS A 145 -5.18 -12.95 2.11
N GLY A 146 -6.13 -13.44 2.92
CA GLY A 146 -6.43 -14.84 3.21
C GLY A 146 -5.27 -15.71 3.67
N LEU A 147 -4.26 -15.10 4.26
CA LEU A 147 -3.13 -15.78 4.85
C LEU A 147 -3.40 -16.13 6.31
N PRO A 148 -2.96 -17.32 6.78
CA PRO A 148 -3.00 -17.64 8.19
C PRO A 148 -2.07 -16.70 8.96
N ALA A 149 -2.51 -16.23 10.12
CA ALA A 149 -1.72 -15.34 10.97
C ALA A 149 -0.39 -15.99 11.40
N ALA A 150 -0.38 -17.32 11.61
CA ALA A 150 0.80 -18.14 11.89
C ALA A 150 1.77 -18.30 10.70
N GLY A 151 1.32 -17.99 9.48
CA GLY A 151 2.04 -18.30 8.24
C GLY A 151 3.21 -17.37 7.94
N SER A 152 3.91 -17.69 6.86
CA SER A 152 5.10 -16.97 6.37
C SER A 152 4.82 -15.53 5.92
N GLY A 153 3.56 -15.17 5.67
CA GLY A 153 3.15 -13.80 5.31
C GLY A 153 3.62 -12.75 6.32
N ARG A 154 3.75 -13.11 7.60
CA ARG A 154 4.27 -12.23 8.66
C ARG A 154 5.68 -11.70 8.38
N PHE A 155 6.48 -12.42 7.58
CA PHE A 155 7.85 -12.02 7.28
C PHE A 155 7.91 -10.84 6.30
N ARG A 156 6.80 -10.49 5.65
CA ARG A 156 6.70 -9.31 4.77
C ARG A 156 6.69 -7.97 5.51
N PHE A 157 6.55 -8.02 6.84
CA PHE A 157 6.59 -6.86 7.73
C PHE A 157 7.91 -6.75 8.52
N GLN A 158 8.92 -7.55 8.19
CA GLN A 158 10.24 -7.41 8.82
C GLN A 158 10.92 -6.13 8.31
N PRO A 159 11.80 -5.49 9.11
CA PRO A 159 12.51 -4.29 8.68
C PRO A 159 13.29 -4.45 7.36
N SER A 160 13.76 -5.67 7.05
CA SER A 160 14.47 -6.00 5.82
C SER A 160 13.54 -6.39 4.65
N ALA A 161 12.24 -6.52 4.87
CA ALA A 161 11.30 -6.87 3.82
C ALA A 161 11.08 -5.69 2.86
N PRO A 162 10.85 -5.93 1.55
CA PRO A 162 10.77 -4.87 0.55
C PRO A 162 9.81 -3.71 0.87
N LEU A 163 8.64 -4.02 1.44
CA LEU A 163 7.65 -3.01 1.83
C LEU A 163 8.18 -2.03 2.89
N VAL A 164 8.91 -2.54 3.89
CA VAL A 164 9.40 -1.75 5.02
C VAL A 164 10.74 -1.12 4.70
N ALA A 165 11.68 -1.90 4.16
CA ALA A 165 13.01 -1.43 3.76
C ALA A 165 12.94 -0.37 2.66
N GLY A 166 11.96 -0.48 1.76
CA GLY A 166 11.68 0.50 0.72
C GLY A 166 10.91 1.73 1.18
N GLY A 167 10.50 1.80 2.46
CA GLY A 167 9.68 2.90 2.97
C GLY A 167 8.30 3.00 2.31
N LEU A 168 7.77 1.89 1.77
CA LEU A 168 6.43 1.85 1.19
C LEU A 168 5.35 1.62 2.25
N LEU A 169 5.73 1.04 3.38
CA LEU A 169 4.85 0.69 4.49
C LEU A 169 5.51 1.02 5.82
N GLU A 170 4.84 1.83 6.63
CA GLU A 170 5.20 2.14 8.01
C GLU A 170 4.45 1.21 8.97
N ILE A 171 5.16 0.72 10.00
CA ILE A 171 4.60 -0.11 11.07
C ILE A 171 4.58 0.71 12.35
N GLY A 172 3.38 1.00 12.83
CA GLY A 172 3.14 1.68 14.11
C GLY A 172 3.00 0.72 15.30
N ASP A 173 2.89 1.30 16.48
CA ASP A 173 2.66 0.61 17.75
C ASP A 173 3.68 -0.52 18.05
N PRO A 174 5.00 -0.25 18.01
CA PRO A 174 6.03 -1.29 18.15
C PRO A 174 5.96 -2.08 19.47
N GLU A 175 5.42 -1.46 20.52
CA GLU A 175 5.17 -2.05 21.84
C GLU A 175 4.08 -3.13 21.82
N ARG A 176 3.24 -3.17 20.78
CA ARG A 176 2.20 -4.19 20.62
C ARG A 176 2.77 -5.49 20.02
N PRO A 177 2.12 -6.64 20.30
CA PRO A 177 2.38 -7.88 19.57
C PRO A 177 2.25 -7.68 18.07
N LEU A 178 3.05 -8.43 17.29
CA LEU A 178 3.19 -8.24 15.83
C LEU A 178 1.85 -8.06 15.10
N LEU A 179 0.89 -8.96 15.33
CA LEU A 179 -0.41 -8.95 14.62
C LEU A 179 -1.28 -7.74 14.96
N SER A 180 -1.04 -7.09 16.09
CA SER A 180 -1.78 -5.91 16.56
C SER A 180 -1.12 -4.59 16.19
N ARG A 181 0.03 -4.62 15.51
CA ARG A 181 0.73 -3.42 15.04
C ARG A 181 0.02 -2.83 13.84
N THR A 182 -0.07 -1.51 13.82
CA THR A 182 -0.81 -0.76 12.80
C THR A 182 0.02 -0.57 11.53
N LEU A 183 -0.64 -0.61 10.37
CA LEU A 183 -0.02 -0.36 9.06
C LEU A 183 -0.45 1.00 8.50
N ARG A 184 0.51 1.73 7.92
CA ARG A 184 0.26 3.00 7.20
C ARG A 184 1.12 3.09 5.94
N VAL A 185 0.55 3.65 4.88
CA VAL A 185 1.30 4.02 3.67
C VAL A 185 1.71 5.50 3.79
N PRO A 186 2.99 5.85 3.55
CA PRO A 186 3.41 7.25 3.55
C PRO A 186 2.68 8.07 2.48
N ASP A 187 2.33 9.31 2.81
CA ASP A 187 1.54 10.20 1.94
C ASP A 187 2.16 10.36 0.54
N ARG A 188 3.50 10.37 0.45
CA ARG A 188 4.21 10.45 -0.83
C ARG A 188 3.96 9.24 -1.73
N VAL A 189 3.87 8.04 -1.16
CA VAL A 189 3.60 6.80 -1.92
C VAL A 189 2.17 6.83 -2.45
N THR A 190 1.22 7.25 -1.61
CA THR A 190 -0.18 7.44 -2.02
C THR A 190 -0.30 8.50 -3.12
N ALA A 191 0.34 9.66 -2.96
CA ALA A 191 0.35 10.72 -3.98
C ALA A 191 0.95 10.22 -5.30
N HIS A 192 2.09 9.51 -5.25
CA HIS A 192 2.69 8.92 -6.43
C HIS A 192 1.70 8.00 -7.14
N LEU A 193 1.10 7.04 -6.45
CA LEU A 193 0.14 6.10 -7.04
C LEU A 193 -1.10 6.79 -7.63
N LEU A 194 -1.48 7.96 -7.12
CA LEU A 194 -2.55 8.80 -7.66
C LEU A 194 -2.12 9.69 -8.85
N GLY A 195 -0.85 9.65 -9.25
CA GLY A 195 -0.34 10.33 -10.45
C GLY A 195 0.57 11.53 -10.18
N ASP A 196 0.89 11.82 -8.92
CA ASP A 196 1.79 12.93 -8.56
C ASP A 196 3.26 12.50 -8.62
N ASP A 197 4.01 13.05 -9.58
CA ASP A 197 5.44 12.77 -9.76
C ASP A 197 6.39 13.74 -9.03
N GLU A 198 5.88 14.70 -8.24
CA GLU A 198 6.73 15.63 -7.49
C GLU A 198 7.62 14.91 -6.46
N PRO A 199 8.88 15.35 -6.22
CA PRO A 199 9.69 14.77 -5.17
C PRO A 199 9.06 15.03 -3.78
N ASP A 200 9.37 14.18 -2.80
CA ASP A 200 8.93 14.40 -1.42
C ASP A 200 9.33 15.81 -0.95
N GLY A 201 8.44 16.49 -0.23
CA GLY A 201 8.69 17.81 0.34
C GLY A 201 9.96 17.88 1.17
N ARG A 202 10.35 16.77 1.82
CA ARG A 202 11.60 16.61 2.59
C ARG A 202 12.87 16.70 1.72
N LEU A 203 12.75 16.47 0.41
CA LEU A 203 13.85 16.52 -0.56
C LEU A 203 13.91 17.87 -1.31
N ARG A 204 12.99 18.79 -1.05
CA ARG A 204 13.00 20.11 -1.70
C ARG A 204 14.30 20.85 -1.38
N GLY A 205 15.00 21.27 -2.43
CA GLY A 205 16.30 21.94 -2.33
C GLY A 205 17.51 21.02 -2.18
N LEU A 206 17.29 19.70 -2.02
CA LEU A 206 18.36 18.69 -1.96
C LEU A 206 18.51 17.91 -3.28
N VAL A 207 17.45 17.86 -4.08
CA VAL A 207 17.41 17.11 -5.33
C VAL A 207 16.95 18.03 -6.45
N HIS A 208 17.65 17.96 -7.59
CA HIS A 208 17.20 18.56 -8.83
C HIS A 208 16.43 17.51 -9.63
N VAL A 209 15.16 17.80 -9.93
CA VAL A 209 14.37 16.97 -10.84
C VAL A 209 14.51 17.57 -12.23
N PRO A 210 15.19 16.88 -13.17
CA PRO A 210 15.32 17.38 -14.53
C PRO A 210 13.92 17.52 -15.14
N ALA A 211 13.69 18.62 -15.86
CA ALA A 211 12.41 18.86 -16.51
C ALA A 211 12.10 17.71 -17.48
N PRO A 212 10.85 17.23 -17.55
CA PRO A 212 10.48 16.18 -18.49
C PRO A 212 10.75 16.66 -19.93
N GLY A 213 11.75 16.06 -20.58
CA GLY A 213 12.20 16.43 -21.93
C GLY A 213 13.44 17.33 -21.99
N GLY A 214 14.10 17.64 -20.87
CA GLY A 214 15.45 18.19 -20.90
C GLY A 214 16.41 17.13 -21.45
N GLU A 215 17.10 17.45 -22.55
CA GLU A 215 18.27 16.68 -22.96
C GLU A 215 19.21 16.56 -21.75
N PRO A 216 19.80 15.39 -21.49
CA PRO A 216 20.77 15.25 -20.41
C PRO A 216 21.83 16.34 -20.60
N ASP A 217 22.02 17.19 -19.58
CA ASP A 217 23.08 18.19 -19.57
C ASP A 217 24.39 17.49 -19.97
N ASP A 218 24.90 17.87 -21.15
CA ASP A 218 26.11 17.29 -21.74
C ASP A 218 27.28 17.50 -20.76
N PRO A 219 27.82 16.44 -20.14
CA PRO A 219 28.87 16.58 -19.14
C PRO A 219 30.23 16.96 -19.75
N LEU A 220 30.31 17.19 -21.08
CA LEU A 220 31.56 17.46 -21.79
C LEU A 220 31.91 18.93 -22.01
N SER A 221 31.16 19.90 -21.47
CA SER A 221 31.68 21.27 -21.30
C SER A 221 32.51 21.42 -20.01
N GLY A 222 33.69 20.80 -20.02
CA GLY A 222 34.89 21.28 -19.32
C GLY A 222 35.15 20.81 -17.89
N GLY A 223 35.82 19.67 -17.74
CA GLY A 223 36.53 19.25 -16.52
C GLY A 223 36.70 17.73 -16.44
N GLU A 224 37.91 17.24 -16.18
CA GLU A 224 38.35 15.84 -16.28
C GLU A 224 37.54 14.80 -15.45
N PRO A 225 37.55 13.51 -15.84
CA PRO A 225 36.75 12.47 -15.21
C PRO A 225 37.41 11.96 -13.91
N ASP A 226 36.66 11.96 -12.81
CA ASP A 226 36.99 11.15 -11.63
C ASP A 226 36.07 9.94 -11.57
N ASP A 227 36.71 8.78 -11.52
CA ASP A 227 36.18 7.44 -11.60
C ASP A 227 35.62 7.05 -10.22
N GLN A 228 34.29 6.98 -10.04
CA GLN A 228 33.60 5.92 -9.25
C GLN A 228 32.08 6.10 -9.10
N PRO A 229 31.33 4.98 -8.94
CA PRO A 229 29.86 4.97 -8.94
C PRO A 229 29.28 5.32 -7.56
N GLU A 230 28.71 6.50 -7.40
CA GLU A 230 27.94 6.89 -6.20
C GLU A 230 26.50 6.34 -6.24
N ALA A 231 26.39 5.01 -6.28
CA ALA A 231 25.18 4.33 -5.86
C ALA A 231 25.49 3.64 -4.54
N HIS A 232 25.49 4.36 -3.40
CA HIS A 232 25.33 3.85 -2.02
C HIS A 232 25.53 5.00 -1.02
N ARG A 233 24.45 5.73 -0.66
CA ARG A 233 24.22 6.35 0.68
C ARG A 233 22.97 7.27 0.69
N ILE A 234 21.77 6.69 0.72
CA ILE A 234 20.57 7.40 1.22
C ILE A 234 20.08 6.83 2.58
N ALA A 235 20.66 5.72 3.05
CA ALA A 235 20.24 5.06 4.28
C ALA A 235 20.66 5.75 5.61
N ALA A 236 21.19 6.99 5.60
CA ALA A 236 21.69 7.64 6.81
C ALA A 236 20.90 8.89 7.26
N ALA A 237 19.92 9.38 6.51
CA ALA A 237 19.26 10.66 6.81
C ALA A 237 17.88 10.57 7.50
N LEU A 238 17.31 9.38 7.68
CA LEU A 238 15.95 9.21 8.24
C LEU A 238 15.91 8.67 9.68
N ALA A 239 17.05 8.59 10.37
CA ALA A 239 17.12 8.11 11.76
C ALA A 239 17.18 9.24 12.81
N THR A 240 16.81 10.48 12.48
CA THR A 240 16.70 11.55 13.49
C THR A 240 15.68 12.60 13.06
N GLY A 241 14.52 12.59 13.71
CA GLY A 241 13.43 13.56 13.52
C GLY A 241 12.11 13.00 13.98
#